data_AF-A0A183EWW6-F1
#
_entry.id   AF-A0A183EWW6-F1
#
_cell.length_a   1.000
_cell.length_b   1.000
_cell.length_c   1.000
_cell.angle_alpha   90.00
_cell.angle_beta   90.00
_cell.angle_gamma   90.00
#
_symmetry.space_group_name_H-M   'P 1'
#
loop_
_entity.id
_entity.type
_entity.pdbx_description
1 polymer ?
#
loop_
_entity_poly.entity_id
_entity_poly.type
_entity_poly.pdbx_seq_one_letter_code
_entity_poly.pdbx_strand_id
1 'polypeptide(L)'
;MSPASNDTIDTTELFLPETPRIVKPWQEEVTTDFRSQIIAEYVKKDCPVIDSTKLAEIKIFARQAREMERAMFEHANDRVWAFCVSHCCSSLITALSCRSEQKSAK
;
A
#
# COMPACT_ATOMS: atom_id res chain seq x y z
N MET A 1 -16.27 -16.18 48.08
CA MET A 1 -15.31 -16.89 47.21
C MET A 1 -15.76 -16.66 45.78
N SER A 2 -15.00 -15.89 44.99
CA SER A 2 -15.29 -15.66 43.57
C SER A 2 -14.66 -16.80 42.75
N PRO A 3 -15.33 -17.33 41.71
CA PRO A 3 -14.72 -18.35 40.87
C PRO A 3 -13.64 -17.72 39.98
N ALA A 4 -12.56 -18.47 39.75
CA ALA A 4 -11.44 -18.05 38.90
C ALA A 4 -11.89 -17.88 37.44
N SER A 5 -11.41 -16.82 36.79
CA SER A 5 -11.60 -16.59 35.35
C SER A 5 -10.98 -17.76 34.58
N ASN A 6 -11.77 -18.37 33.70
CA ASN A 6 -11.32 -19.45 32.84
C ASN A 6 -10.57 -18.86 31.65
N ASP A 7 -9.41 -18.26 31.90
CA ASP A 7 -8.51 -17.69 30.87
C ASP A 7 -7.73 -18.81 30.17
N THR A 8 -8.44 -19.81 29.65
CA THR A 8 -7.82 -20.82 28.78
C THR A 8 -7.53 -20.15 27.45
N ILE A 9 -6.27 -19.73 27.25
CA ILE A 9 -5.78 -19.22 25.97
C ILE A 9 -5.98 -20.34 24.94
N ASP A 10 -6.86 -20.10 23.96
CA ASP A 10 -7.05 -21.01 22.84
C ASP A 10 -5.80 -20.99 21.97
N THR A 11 -4.88 -21.92 22.27
CA THR A 11 -3.62 -22.07 21.54
C THR A 11 -3.82 -22.36 20.05
N THR A 12 -5.01 -22.73 19.58
CA THR A 12 -5.26 -22.95 18.16
C THR A 12 -5.18 -21.67 17.32
N GLU A 13 -5.43 -20.48 17.90
CA GLU A 13 -5.23 -19.21 17.20
C GLU A 13 -3.75 -18.87 16.95
N LEU A 14 -2.84 -19.42 17.77
CA LEU A 14 -1.39 -19.20 17.64
C LEU A 14 -0.74 -20.04 16.52
N PHE A 15 -1.45 -21.05 16.00
CA PHE A 15 -0.96 -21.97 14.98
C PHE A 15 -1.69 -21.84 13.64
N LEU A 16 -2.41 -20.73 13.40
CA LEU A 16 -2.95 -20.47 12.07
C LEU A 16 -1.76 -20.41 11.09
N PRO A 17 -1.67 -21.35 10.12
CA PRO A 17 -0.59 -21.32 9.16
C PRO A 17 -0.67 -19.99 8.41
N GLU A 18 0.45 -19.28 8.32
CA GLU A 18 0.53 -18.05 7.54
C GLU A 18 -0.08 -18.32 6.15
N THR A 19 -1.11 -17.55 5.79
CA THR A 19 -1.76 -17.70 4.50
C THR A 19 -0.70 -17.66 3.42
N PRO A 20 -0.56 -18.71 2.59
CA PRO A 20 0.54 -18.79 1.64
C PRO A 20 0.49 -17.56 0.72
N ARG A 21 1.60 -16.83 0.69
CA ARG A 21 1.72 -15.62 -0.13
C ARG A 21 1.80 -16.05 -1.59
N ILE A 22 0.69 -15.91 -2.32
CA ILE A 22 0.64 -16.23 -3.75
C ILE A 22 1.41 -15.14 -4.49
N VAL A 23 2.69 -15.40 -4.77
CA VAL A 23 3.51 -14.55 -5.65
C VAL A 23 3.22 -14.95 -7.09
N LYS A 24 2.76 -13.99 -7.90
CA LYS A 24 2.49 -14.21 -9.33
C LYS A 24 3.83 -14.16 -10.08
N PRO A 25 4.07 -14.99 -11.12
CA PRO A 25 5.36 -15.01 -11.82
C PRO A 25 5.82 -13.63 -12.33
N TRP A 26 4.88 -12.81 -12.82
CA TRP A 26 5.19 -11.46 -13.29
C TRP A 26 5.65 -10.51 -12.17
N GLN A 27 5.30 -10.78 -10.91
CA GLN A 27 5.71 -9.95 -9.76
C GLN A 27 7.20 -10.10 -9.47
N GLU A 28 7.81 -11.23 -9.85
CA GLU A 28 9.26 -11.45 -9.71
C GLU A 28 10.05 -10.65 -10.75
N GLU A 29 9.46 -10.38 -11.92
CA GLU A 29 10.05 -9.54 -12.97
C GLU A 29 10.02 -8.05 -12.61
N VAL A 30 9.14 -7.64 -11.68
CA VAL A 30 8.98 -6.24 -11.30
C VAL A 30 9.89 -5.91 -10.12
N THR A 31 10.98 -5.19 -10.40
CA THR A 31 11.98 -4.85 -9.39
C THR A 31 11.46 -3.86 -8.35
N THR A 32 12.01 -3.96 -7.13
CA THR A 32 11.73 -2.99 -6.04
C THR A 32 12.08 -1.56 -6.45
N ASP A 33 13.11 -1.38 -7.27
CA ASP A 33 13.53 -0.07 -7.77
C ASP A 33 12.50 0.53 -8.71
N PHE A 34 11.96 -0.27 -9.64
CA PHE A 34 10.89 0.17 -10.54
C PHE A 34 9.64 0.59 -9.76
N ARG A 35 9.26 -0.20 -8.75
CA ARG A 35 8.14 0.13 -7.86
C ARG A 35 8.41 1.41 -7.05
N SER A 36 9.66 1.68 -6.70
CA SER A 36 10.03 2.90 -5.98
C SER A 36 10.04 4.12 -6.89
N GLN A 37 10.40 3.96 -8.16
CA GLN A 37 10.26 5.01 -9.18
C GLN A 37 8.80 5.40 -9.41
N ILE A 38 7.88 4.42 -9.42
CA ILE A 38 6.43 4.68 -9.48
C ILE A 38 6.00 5.64 -8.35
N ILE A 39 6.44 5.38 -7.11
CA ILE A 39 6.13 6.25 -5.97
C ILE A 39 6.75 7.63 -6.15
N ALA A 40 8.00 7.70 -6.60
CA ALA A 40 8.70 8.97 -6.80
C ALA A 40 8.01 9.85 -7.87
N GLU A 41 7.62 9.26 -9.01
CA GLU A 41 6.89 9.96 -10.07
C GLU A 41 5.52 10.43 -9.59
N TYR A 42 4.84 9.62 -8.79
CA TYR A 42 3.58 10.01 -8.15
C TYR A 42 3.76 11.20 -7.21
N VAL A 43 4.73 11.14 -6.29
CA VAL A 43 5.01 12.23 -5.35
C VAL A 43 5.41 13.50 -6.09
N LYS A 44 6.22 13.43 -7.14
CA LYS A 44 6.58 14.61 -7.95
C LYS A 44 5.37 15.25 -8.63
N LYS A 45 4.42 14.45 -9.10
CA LYS A 45 3.23 14.95 -9.79
C LYS A 45 2.31 15.74 -8.85
N ASP A 46 2.08 15.24 -7.64
CA ASP A 46 1.18 15.86 -6.66
C ASP A 46 1.91 16.86 -5.73
N CYS A 47 3.23 16.76 -5.60
CA CYS A 47 4.10 17.70 -4.88
C CYS A 47 5.22 18.23 -5.81
N PRO A 48 4.91 19.07 -6.81
CA PRO A 48 5.89 19.56 -7.79
C PRO A 48 6.98 20.44 -7.17
N VAL A 49 6.71 21.03 -6.00
CA VAL A 49 7.67 21.83 -5.23
C VAL A 49 7.96 21.12 -3.92
N ILE A 50 9.15 20.53 -3.82
CA ILE A 50 9.66 19.94 -2.58
C ILE A 50 10.28 21.06 -1.75
N ASP A 51 9.46 21.69 -0.90
CA ASP A 51 9.93 22.63 0.13
C ASP A 51 10.18 21.86 1.44
N SER A 52 11.26 22.21 2.12
CA SER A 52 11.61 21.75 3.46
C SER A 52 10.49 21.96 4.48
N THR A 53 9.67 22.99 4.33
CA THR A 53 8.51 23.26 5.19
C THR A 53 7.41 22.20 5.06
N LYS A 54 7.33 21.54 3.89
CA LYS A 54 6.33 20.50 3.56
C LYS A 54 6.89 19.08 3.62
N LEU A 55 8.13 18.91 4.08
CA LEU A 55 8.81 17.61 4.10
C LEU A 55 8.02 16.56 4.89
N ALA A 56 7.37 16.95 5.98
CA ALA A 56 6.53 16.05 6.78
C ALA A 56 5.30 15.55 6.01
N GLU A 57 4.61 16.47 5.31
CA GLU A 57 3.45 16.16 4.46
C GLU A 57 3.86 15.24 3.31
N ILE A 58 4.99 15.55 2.65
CA ILE A 58 5.54 14.74 1.56
C ILE A 58 5.86 13.32 2.04
N LYS A 59 6.42 13.15 3.24
CA LYS A 59 6.70 11.82 3.82
C LYS A 59 5.42 11.04 4.11
N ILE A 60 4.40 11.70 4.66
CA ILE A 60 3.09 11.08 4.90
C ILE A 60 2.47 10.63 3.58
N PHE A 61 2.52 11.50 2.58
CA PHE A 61 1.99 11.24 1.25
C PHE A 61 2.71 10.10 0.54
N ALA A 62 4.05 10.08 0.57
CA ALA A 62 4.86 8.99 0.02
C ALA A 62 4.56 7.65 0.71
N ARG A 63 4.31 7.66 2.03
CA ARG A 63 3.90 6.46 2.78
C ARG A 63 2.53 5.95 2.32
N GLN A 64 1.54 6.84 2.21
CA GLN A 64 0.21 6.49 1.72
C GLN A 64 0.26 5.94 0.29
N ALA A 65 1.05 6.56 -0.59
CA ALA A 65 1.27 6.08 -1.93
C ALA A 65 1.89 4.68 -1.93
N ARG A 66 2.87 4.40 -1.05
CA ARG A 66 3.50 3.08 -0.93
C ARG A 66 2.55 2.00 -0.44
N GLU A 67 1.66 2.32 0.51
CA GLU A 67 0.63 1.39 0.99
C GLU A 67 -0.36 1.05 -0.13
N MET A 68 -0.81 2.06 -0.88
CA MET A 68 -1.75 1.87 -1.99
C MET A 68 -1.11 1.10 -3.15
N GLU A 69 0.09 1.50 -3.55
CA GLU A 69 0.88 0.81 -4.58
C GLU A 69 1.04 -0.67 -4.24
N ARG A 70 1.38 -1.00 -2.99
CA ARG A 70 1.50 -2.38 -2.54
C ARG A 70 0.19 -3.13 -2.66
N ALA A 71 -0.91 -2.57 -2.14
CA ALA A 71 -2.21 -3.21 -2.20
C ALA A 71 -2.61 -3.48 -3.66
N MET A 72 -2.43 -2.52 -4.55
CA MET A 72 -2.75 -2.71 -5.96
C MET A 72 -1.80 -3.71 -6.65
N PHE A 73 -0.51 -3.70 -6.35
CA PHE A 73 0.46 -4.65 -6.90
C PHE A 73 0.13 -6.10 -6.50
N GLU A 74 -0.26 -6.33 -5.26
CA GLU A 74 -0.63 -7.66 -4.75
C GLU A 74 -1.93 -8.19 -5.42
N HIS A 75 -2.89 -7.30 -5.68
CA HIS A 75 -4.17 -7.67 -6.30
C HIS A 75 -4.15 -7.65 -7.83
N ALA A 76 -3.18 -6.98 -8.46
CA ALA A 76 -3.08 -6.87 -9.92
C ALA A 76 -2.98 -8.24 -10.60
N ASN A 77 -3.70 -8.44 -11.69
CA ASN A 77 -3.70 -9.72 -12.40
C ASN A 77 -2.48 -9.91 -13.30
N ASP A 78 -1.85 -8.81 -13.73
CA ASP A 78 -0.75 -8.80 -14.68
C ASP A 78 0.22 -7.64 -14.45
N ARG A 79 1.31 -7.64 -15.23
CA ARG A 79 2.32 -6.58 -15.26
C ARG A 79 1.85 -5.29 -15.94
N VAL A 80 0.71 -5.31 -16.67
CA VAL A 80 0.17 -4.12 -17.35
C VAL A 80 -0.18 -3.06 -16.32
N TRP A 81 -0.62 -3.47 -15.12
CA TRP A 81 -0.76 -2.56 -13.98
C TRP A 81 0.49 -1.71 -13.75
N ALA A 82 1.68 -2.32 -13.73
CA ALA A 82 2.93 -1.63 -13.41
C ALA A 82 3.28 -0.60 -14.51
N PHE A 83 3.01 -0.93 -15.77
CA PHE A 83 3.14 -0.01 -16.89
C PHE A 83 2.15 1.16 -16.78
N CYS A 84 0.86 0.87 -16.57
CA CYS A 84 -0.20 1.88 -16.46
C CYS A 84 0.02 2.84 -15.28
N VAL A 85 0.44 2.33 -14.13
CA VAL A 85 0.75 3.18 -12.98
C VAL A 85 1.98 4.04 -13.26
N SER A 86 3.05 3.48 -13.81
CA SER A 86 4.28 4.22 -14.11
C SER A 86 4.10 5.30 -15.19
N HIS A 87 3.28 5.06 -16.21
CA HIS A 87 3.20 5.94 -17.39
C HIS A 87 2.01 6.90 -17.35
N CYS A 88 0.89 6.49 -16.75
CA CYS A 88 -0.33 7.29 -16.76
C CYS A 88 -0.61 7.94 -15.39
N CYS A 89 0.01 7.45 -14.32
CA CYS A 89 -0.28 7.75 -12.91
C CYS A 89 -1.78 7.62 -12.53
N SER A 90 -2.64 7.16 -13.44
CA SER A 90 -4.09 7.33 -13.33
C SER A 90 -4.66 6.46 -12.23
N SER A 91 -4.25 5.19 -12.17
CA SER A 91 -4.79 4.23 -11.19
C SER A 91 -4.41 4.58 -9.75
N LEU A 92 -3.20 5.09 -9.52
CA LEU A 92 -2.74 5.45 -8.17
C LEU A 92 -3.36 6.77 -7.69
N ILE A 93 -3.45 7.79 -8.56
CA ILE A 93 -4.15 9.05 -8.27
C ILE A 93 -5.60 8.78 -7.92
N THR A 94 -6.34 8.09 -8.80
CA THR A 94 -7.76 7.82 -8.57
C THR A 94 -7.99 7.07 -7.26
N ALA A 95 -7.19 6.05 -6.98
CA ALA A 95 -7.32 5.28 -5.74
C ALA A 95 -7.05 6.12 -4.49
N LEU A 96 -6.05 7.01 -4.52
CA LEU A 96 -5.73 7.88 -3.38
C LEU A 96 -6.75 9.00 -3.19
N SER A 97 -7.24 9.60 -4.27
CA SER A 97 -8.32 10.61 -4.24
C SER A 97 -9.61 10.02 -3.64
N CYS A 98 -10.03 8.82 -4.07
CA CYS A 98 -11.20 8.16 -3.48
C CYS A 98 -11.02 7.88 -1.98
N ARG A 99 -9.79 7.58 -1.53
CA ARG A 99 -9.50 7.32 -0.10
C ARG A 99 -9.51 8.59 0.74
N SER A 100 -9.09 9.73 0.20
CA SER A 100 -9.20 11.02 0.89
C SER A 100 -10.65 11.44 1.10
N GLU A 101 -11.53 11.21 0.11
CA GLU A 101 -12.95 11.52 0.21
C GLU A 101 -13.64 10.65 1.27
N GLN A 102 -13.31 9.35 1.34
CA GLN A 102 -13.83 8.43 2.36
C GLN A 102 -13.40 8.79 3.80
N LYS A 103 -12.24 9.43 3.98
CA LYS A 103 -11.78 9.89 5.31
C LYS A 103 -12.44 11.19 5.76
N SER A 104 -12.96 12.00 4.82
CA SER A 104 -13.62 13.28 5.14
C SER A 104 -15.13 13.15 5.40
N ALA A 105 -15.72 12.00 5.09
CA ALA A 105 -17.15 11.73 5.24
C ALA A 105 -17.51 10.98 6.54
N LYS A 106 -16.60 10.91 7.51
CA LYS A 106 -16.77 10.15 8.75
C LYS A 106 -16.53 11.00 9.99
#